data_AF-A0A358MBE0-F1
#
_entry.id   AF-A0A358MBE0-F1
#
_cell.length_a   1.000
_cell.length_b   1.000
_cell.length_c   1.000
_cell.angle_alpha   90.00
_cell.angle_beta   90.00
_cell.angle_gamma   90.00
#
_symmetry.space_group_name_H-M   'P 1'
#
loop_
_entity.id
_entity.type
_entity.pdbx_description
1 polymer ?
#
loop_
_entity_poly.entity_id
_entity_poly.type
_entity_poly.pdbx_seq_one_letter_code
_entity_poly.pdbx_strand_id
1 'polypeptide(L)'
;MSIPQSGGGPIERHEQLAEYLASGCKPKEDWRIGTEHEKFGYVKGSYAPLPYEGPCSIRAMLEGLRDAHGWAPVYEGDAIIGVQKDGANVSLEPGGQLELSGAPLETIHQTCD
;
A
#
# COMPACT_ATOMS: atom_id res chain seq x y z
N MET A 1 -4.75 -3.08 -5.55
CA MET A 1 -5.94 -2.86 -4.68
C MET A 1 -5.45 -2.29 -3.36
N SER A 2 -5.77 -1.01 -3.13
CA SER A 2 -5.40 -0.31 -1.90
C SER A 2 -6.07 -0.92 -0.66
N ILE A 3 -5.38 -0.84 0.47
CA ILE A 3 -5.83 -1.32 1.78
C ILE A 3 -7.22 -0.72 2.09
N PRO A 4 -8.18 -1.53 2.59
CA PRO A 4 -9.55 -1.07 2.84
C PRO A 4 -9.56 0.19 3.70
N GLN A 5 -10.08 1.27 3.12
CA GLN A 5 -10.31 2.53 3.81
C GLN A 5 -11.67 2.47 4.51
N SER A 6 -11.72 2.82 5.80
CA SER A 6 -12.98 2.94 6.53
C SER A 6 -13.74 4.20 6.06
N GLY A 7 -14.92 4.01 5.46
CA GLY A 7 -15.79 5.12 5.05
C GLY A 7 -16.53 5.80 6.21
N GLY A 8 -16.95 7.05 5.99
CA GLY A 8 -17.62 7.91 6.99
C GLY A 8 -19.14 7.70 7.17
N GLY A 9 -19.67 6.51 6.88
CA GLY A 9 -21.11 6.21 6.91
C GLY A 9 -21.85 6.51 5.61
N PRO A 10 -23.19 6.35 5.57
CA PRO A 10 -24.00 6.58 4.38
C PRO A 10 -23.97 8.05 3.93
N ILE A 11 -24.01 8.26 2.61
CA ILE A 11 -24.19 9.59 2.02
C ILE A 11 -25.68 9.94 2.13
N GLU A 12 -26.01 11.00 2.85
CA GLU A 12 -27.36 11.50 3.08
C GLU A 12 -27.74 12.63 2.11
N ARG A 13 -26.74 13.34 1.57
CA ARG A 13 -26.93 14.46 0.63
C ARG A 13 -25.74 14.62 -0.31
N HIS A 14 -26.00 15.12 -1.52
CA HIS A 14 -24.99 15.22 -2.59
C HIS A 14 -23.77 16.09 -2.20
N GLU A 15 -23.98 17.14 -1.42
CA GLU A 15 -22.93 18.08 -1.00
C GLU A 15 -21.81 17.41 -0.21
N GLN A 16 -22.10 16.30 0.51
CA GLN A 16 -21.11 15.56 1.30
C GLN A 16 -19.96 15.03 0.45
N LEU A 17 -20.20 14.75 -0.85
CA LEU A 17 -19.16 14.33 -1.78
C LEU A 17 -18.13 15.44 -2.01
N ALA A 18 -18.60 16.67 -2.22
CA ALA A 18 -17.75 17.84 -2.42
C ALA A 18 -17.07 18.25 -1.11
N GLU A 19 -17.80 18.21 0.01
CA GLU A 19 -17.28 18.51 1.34
C GLU A 19 -16.14 17.55 1.75
N TYR A 20 -16.28 16.25 1.46
CA TYR A 20 -15.22 15.26 1.70
C TYR A 20 -13.94 15.61 0.93
N LEU A 21 -14.03 15.94 -0.36
CA LEU A 21 -12.88 16.36 -1.15
C LEU A 21 -12.28 17.69 -0.64
N ALA A 22 -13.13 18.66 -0.31
CA ALA A 22 -12.70 19.96 0.20
C ALA A 22 -11.98 19.85 1.55
N SER A 23 -12.32 18.86 2.38
CA SER A 23 -11.63 18.57 3.64
C SER A 23 -10.15 18.19 3.45
N GLY A 24 -9.75 17.78 2.24
CA GLY A 24 -8.38 17.45 1.89
C GLY A 24 -7.49 18.67 1.61
N CYS A 25 -8.03 19.88 1.50
CA CYS A 25 -7.27 21.11 1.26
C CYS A 25 -6.36 21.44 2.45
N LYS A 26 -5.07 21.70 2.17
CA LYS A 26 -4.05 22.00 3.20
C LYS A 26 -3.28 23.29 2.87
N PRO A 27 -2.89 24.08 3.88
CA PRO A 27 -1.99 25.23 3.67
C PRO A 27 -0.61 24.75 3.19
N LYS A 28 0.18 25.66 2.64
CA LYS A 28 1.46 25.31 2.00
C LYS A 28 2.44 24.64 2.97
N GLU A 29 2.46 25.06 4.24
CA GLU A 29 3.29 24.43 5.28
C GLU A 29 2.98 22.95 5.53
N ASP A 30 1.77 22.49 5.20
CA ASP A 30 1.31 21.11 5.37
C ASP A 30 1.37 20.27 4.10
N TRP A 31 1.91 20.84 3.01
CA TRP A 31 2.11 20.07 1.77
C TRP A 31 3.17 18.99 1.98
N ARG A 32 2.91 17.81 1.41
CA ARG A 32 3.78 16.64 1.49
C ARG A 32 3.83 15.92 0.14
N ILE A 33 4.82 15.06 -0.02
CA ILE A 33 5.08 14.24 -1.20
C ILE A 33 4.85 12.78 -0.82
N GLY A 34 3.85 12.15 -1.42
CA GLY A 34 3.70 10.70 -1.43
C GLY A 34 4.28 10.13 -2.72
N THR A 35 4.97 9.00 -2.65
CA THR A 35 5.50 8.31 -3.83
C THR A 35 5.06 6.86 -3.82
N GLU A 36 4.55 6.40 -4.95
CA GLU A 36 4.12 5.02 -5.14
C GLU A 36 4.87 4.39 -6.32
N HIS A 37 5.21 3.12 -6.20
CA HIS A 37 5.80 2.38 -7.32
C HIS A 37 5.51 0.88 -7.25
N GLU A 38 5.21 0.31 -8.41
CA GLU A 38 4.94 -1.11 -8.59
C GLU A 38 6.16 -1.88 -9.06
N LYS A 39 6.27 -3.14 -8.64
CA LYS A 39 7.37 -4.04 -8.98
C LYS A 39 6.82 -5.41 -9.40
N PHE A 40 7.32 -5.93 -10.52
CA PHE A 40 7.04 -7.30 -10.95
C PHE A 40 8.01 -8.28 -10.31
N GLY A 41 7.52 -9.09 -9.38
CA GLY A 41 8.27 -10.23 -8.85
C GLY A 41 8.21 -11.42 -9.82
N TYR A 42 9.31 -12.15 -9.95
CA TYR A 42 9.38 -13.38 -10.75
C TYR A 42 10.26 -14.44 -10.09
N VAL A 43 10.01 -15.71 -10.41
CA VAL A 43 10.83 -16.84 -9.95
C VAL A 43 12.10 -16.90 -10.78
N LYS A 44 13.26 -16.74 -10.13
CA LYS A 44 14.57 -16.84 -10.79
C LYS A 44 14.75 -18.24 -11.38
N GLY A 45 15.13 -18.31 -12.66
CA GLY A 45 15.34 -19.56 -13.40
C GLY A 45 14.23 -19.85 -14.41
N SER A 46 12.96 -19.74 -14.02
CA SER A 46 11.82 -19.86 -14.95
C SER A 46 11.35 -18.53 -15.52
N TYR A 47 11.64 -17.41 -14.83
CA TYR A 47 11.09 -16.08 -15.12
C TYR A 47 9.56 -16.03 -15.11
N ALA A 48 8.92 -17.05 -14.53
CA ALA A 48 7.49 -17.04 -14.33
C ALA A 48 7.11 -15.97 -13.30
N PRO A 49 5.93 -15.34 -13.42
CA PRO A 49 5.39 -14.47 -12.39
C PRO A 49 5.35 -15.16 -11.03
N LEU A 50 5.49 -14.41 -9.93
CA LEU A 50 5.33 -14.99 -8.60
C LEU A 50 3.89 -15.52 -8.44
N PRO A 51 3.72 -16.79 -8.00
CA PRO A 51 2.42 -17.24 -7.52
C PRO A 51 2.08 -16.52 -6.21
N TYR A 52 0.79 -16.52 -5.84
CA TYR A 52 0.37 -15.98 -4.55
C TYR A 52 1.00 -16.77 -3.38
N GLU A 53 0.99 -18.11 -3.47
CA GLU A 53 1.44 -19.01 -2.41
C GLU A 53 2.59 -19.95 -2.86
N GLY A 54 3.25 -20.57 -1.87
CA GLY A 54 4.39 -21.46 -2.05
C GLY A 54 5.71 -20.87 -1.52
N PRO A 55 6.82 -21.63 -1.58
CA PRO A 55 8.09 -21.22 -0.96
C PRO A 55 8.72 -19.96 -1.57
N CYS A 56 8.49 -19.72 -2.87
CA CYS A 56 8.90 -18.50 -3.57
C CYS A 56 7.63 -17.86 -4.16
N SER A 57 7.01 -16.97 -3.39
CA SER A 57 5.67 -16.46 -3.66
C SER A 57 5.47 -15.05 -3.08
N ILE A 58 4.34 -14.43 -3.44
CA ILE A 58 3.91 -13.14 -2.87
C ILE A 58 3.73 -13.27 -1.35
N ARG A 59 3.06 -14.33 -0.89
CA ARG A 59 2.85 -14.59 0.54
C ARG A 59 4.17 -14.69 1.30
N ALA A 60 5.14 -15.44 0.77
CA ALA A 60 6.46 -15.59 1.39
C ALA A 60 7.18 -14.24 1.51
N MET A 61 7.02 -13.35 0.53
CA MET A 61 7.58 -11.99 0.57
C MET A 61 6.91 -11.13 1.65
N LEU A 62 5.57 -11.12 1.72
CA LEU A 62 4.83 -10.35 2.72
C LEU A 62 5.08 -10.85 4.14
N GLU A 63 5.12 -12.16 4.35
CA GLU A 63 5.48 -12.78 5.64
C GLU A 63 6.93 -12.46 6.02
N GLY A 64 7.85 -12.43 5.05
CA GLY A 64 9.22 -11.96 5.26
C GLY A 64 9.30 -10.51 5.74
N LEU A 65 8.53 -9.59 5.15
CA LEU A 65 8.43 -8.20 5.63
C LEU A 65 7.86 -8.11 7.06
N ARG A 66 6.84 -8.91 7.37
CA ARG A 66 6.26 -8.99 8.71
C ARG A 66 7.29 -9.49 9.73
N ASP A 67 7.87 -10.65 9.48
CA ASP A 67 8.65 -11.41 10.46
C ASP A 67 10.07 -10.85 10.65
N ALA A 68 10.71 -10.41 9.57
CA ALA A 68 12.09 -9.92 9.62
C ALA A 68 12.20 -8.39 9.77
N HIS A 69 11.18 -7.62 9.36
CA HIS A 69 11.25 -6.16 9.31
C HIS A 69 10.17 -5.47 10.16
N GLY A 70 9.32 -6.24 10.85
CA GLY A 70 8.35 -5.75 11.81
C GLY A 70 7.18 -4.98 11.19
N TRP A 71 6.82 -5.28 9.94
CA TRP A 71 5.64 -4.68 9.32
C TRP A 71 4.36 -5.33 9.84
N ALA A 72 3.30 -4.56 10.05
CA ALA A 72 2.01 -5.08 10.48
C ALA A 72 1.24 -5.64 9.28
N PRO A 73 0.71 -6.88 9.35
CA PRO A 73 0.03 -7.51 8.23
C PRO A 73 -1.39 -6.97 8.01
N VAL A 74 -1.81 -6.93 6.74
CA VAL A 74 -3.18 -6.64 6.30
C VAL A 74 -3.76 -7.88 5.64
N TYR A 75 -4.97 -8.25 6.03
CA TYR A 75 -5.64 -9.47 5.58
C TYR A 75 -6.97 -9.20 4.88
N GLU A 76 -7.26 -10.02 3.87
CA GLU A 76 -8.60 -10.22 3.32
C GLU A 76 -8.98 -11.68 3.54
N GLY A 77 -9.91 -11.93 4.46
CA GLY A 77 -10.11 -13.29 5.00
C GLY A 77 -8.83 -13.81 5.66
N ASP A 78 -8.40 -15.01 5.27
CA ASP A 78 -7.17 -15.64 5.77
C ASP A 78 -5.92 -15.28 4.94
N ALA A 79 -6.10 -14.57 3.82
CA ALA A 79 -5.04 -14.21 2.90
C ALA A 79 -4.36 -12.91 3.34
N ILE A 80 -3.04 -12.94 3.55
CA ILE A 80 -2.25 -11.71 3.70
C ILE A 80 -2.17 -11.02 2.33
N ILE A 81 -2.63 -9.78 2.26
CA ILE A 81 -2.72 -8.99 1.00
C ILE A 81 -1.86 -7.72 1.03
N GLY A 82 -1.22 -7.45 2.15
CA GLY A 82 -0.35 -6.30 2.30
C GLY A 82 0.29 -6.23 3.67
N VAL A 83 1.13 -5.24 3.84
CA VAL A 83 1.75 -4.91 5.14
C VAL A 83 1.86 -3.40 5.29
N GLN A 84 1.84 -2.89 6.52
CA GLN A 84 1.94 -1.45 6.82
C GLN A 84 2.98 -1.17 7.89
N LYS A 85 3.68 -0.04 7.77
CA LYS A 85 4.69 0.42 8.74
C LYS A 85 4.93 1.91 8.60
N ASP A 86 4.92 2.63 9.72
CA ASP A 86 5.35 4.04 9.82
C ASP A 86 4.70 4.98 8.77
N GLY A 87 3.42 4.76 8.44
CA GLY A 87 2.69 5.56 7.46
C GLY A 87 2.89 5.15 6.00
N ALA A 88 3.74 4.15 5.73
CA ALA A 88 3.89 3.50 4.43
C ALA A 88 3.16 2.15 4.41
N ASN A 89 2.86 1.65 3.21
CA ASN A 89 2.28 0.34 3.01
C ASN A 89 2.83 -0.37 1.77
N VAL A 90 2.87 -1.70 1.82
CA VAL A 90 3.06 -2.56 0.67
C VAL A 90 1.74 -3.25 0.36
N SER A 91 1.25 -3.11 -0.87
CA SER A 91 -0.05 -3.61 -1.32
C SER A 91 0.11 -4.49 -2.58
N LEU A 92 -0.97 -5.16 -2.98
CA LEU A 92 -1.01 -6.00 -4.17
C LEU A 92 -1.94 -5.43 -5.23
N GLU A 93 -1.41 -5.28 -6.45
CA GLU A 93 -2.24 -5.05 -7.63
C GLU A 93 -2.81 -6.36 -8.19
N PRO A 94 -3.85 -6.32 -9.07
CA PRO A 94 -4.54 -7.53 -9.52
C PRO A 94 -3.65 -8.60 -10.16
N GLY A 95 -2.50 -8.22 -10.72
CA GLY A 95 -1.52 -9.13 -11.33
C GLY A 95 -0.43 -9.63 -10.36
N GLY A 96 -0.52 -9.30 -9.07
CA GLY A 96 0.47 -9.68 -8.06
C GLY A 96 1.70 -8.76 -8.02
N GLN A 97 1.65 -7.59 -8.66
CA GLN A 97 2.68 -6.58 -8.51
C GLN A 97 2.71 -6.09 -7.06
N LEU A 98 3.94 -5.87 -6.57
CA LEU A 98 4.16 -5.32 -5.25
C LEU A 98 4.25 -3.81 -5.37
N GLU A 99 3.23 -3.12 -4.89
CA GLU A 99 3.22 -1.68 -4.76
C GLU A 99 3.82 -1.30 -3.41
N LEU A 100 4.70 -0.30 -3.39
CA LEU A 100 5.02 0.44 -2.17
C LEU A 100 4.35 1.79 -2.28
N SER A 101 3.50 2.13 -1.33
CA SER A 101 2.97 3.47 -1.11
C SER A 101 3.66 4.09 0.10
N GLY A 102 4.51 5.08 -0.15
CA GLY A 102 5.37 5.72 0.86
C GLY A 102 4.61 6.66 1.78
N ALA A 103 5.20 6.96 2.94
CA ALA A 103 4.67 7.96 3.85
C ALA A 103 4.64 9.37 3.19
N PRO A 104 3.76 10.28 3.63
CA PRO A 104 3.77 11.67 3.18
C PRO A 104 4.99 12.42 3.75
N LEU A 105 5.96 12.76 2.88
CA LEU A 105 7.25 13.34 3.26
C LEU A 105 7.38 14.82 2.86
N GLU A 106 8.33 15.54 3.45
CA GLU A 106 8.49 16.99 3.23
C GLU A 106 9.37 17.29 2.00
N THR A 107 10.35 16.44 1.73
CA THR A 107 11.32 16.67 0.64
C THR A 107 11.50 15.43 -0.23
N ILE A 108 11.92 15.63 -1.48
CA ILE A 108 12.25 14.54 -2.40
C ILE A 108 13.42 13.68 -1.90
N HIS A 109 14.31 14.21 -1.07
CA HIS A 109 15.46 13.46 -0.56
C HIS A 109 15.02 12.37 0.42
N GLN A 110 14.03 12.68 1.27
CA GLN A 110 13.43 11.70 2.17
C GLN A 110 12.75 10.53 1.41
N THR A 111 12.34 10.74 0.15
CA THR A 111 11.70 9.67 -0.65
C THR A 111 12.68 8.61 -1.17
N CYS A 112 13.99 8.88 -1.14
CA CYS A 112 15.02 7.98 -1.67
C CYS A 112 16.00 7.44 -0.61
N ASP A 113 15.79 7.78 0.66
CA ASP A 113 16.52 7.24 1.82
C ASP A 113 16.01 5.84 2.21
#